data_AF-A0A2G2E3K3-F1
#
_entry.id   AF-A0A2G2E3K3-F1
#
_cell.length_a   1.000
_cell.length_b   1.000
_cell.length_c   1.000
_cell.angle_alpha   90.00
_cell.angle_beta   90.00
_cell.angle_gamma   90.00
#
_symmetry.space_group_name_H-M   'P 1'
#
loop_
_entity.id
_entity.type
_entity.pdbx_description
1 polymer ?
#
loop_
_entity_poly.entity_id
_entity_poly.type
_entity_poly.pdbx_seq_one_letter_code
_entity_poly.pdbx_strand_id
1 'polypeptide(L)'
;MDNEYLDKDKAGAQEALKAVKEKKQAKRTRQKIEKKPSAFVQILNGDFLTKEFMLGNLSFIFFVMFLLLLTVSKGYYGKRLSDGVNKTQLELNELTSDHFEAKTRLEEETQRVKLVDELAPRGLKETVNPTKVIRIKKK
;
A
#
# COMPACT_ATOMS: atom_id res chain seq x y z
N MET A 1 -90.64 37.02 14.90
CA MET A 1 -89.37 37.43 14.27
C MET A 1 -88.47 37.77 15.43
N ASP A 2 -87.79 36.77 15.98
CA ASP A 2 -87.00 36.93 17.20
C ASP A 2 -85.65 36.25 16.94
N ASN A 3 -84.59 37.05 16.86
CA ASN A 3 -83.24 36.59 16.63
C ASN A 3 -82.60 36.22 17.97
N GLU A 4 -82.16 34.96 18.10
CA GLU A 4 -81.31 34.52 19.20
C GLU A 4 -79.87 34.36 18.69
N TYR A 5 -78.95 35.13 19.26
CA TYR A 5 -77.53 35.15 18.90
C TYR A 5 -76.81 33.91 19.47
N LEU A 6 -76.16 33.13 18.60
CA LEU A 6 -75.24 32.04 18.99
C LEU A 6 -73.78 32.53 18.90
N ASP A 7 -73.12 32.55 20.05
CA ASP A 7 -71.73 32.97 20.26
C ASP A 7 -70.71 32.23 19.36
N LYS A 8 -69.89 33.03 18.68
CA LYS A 8 -68.81 32.61 17.76
C LYS A 8 -67.63 31.88 18.43
N ASP A 9 -67.60 31.79 19.75
CA ASP A 9 -66.40 31.36 20.49
C ASP A 9 -66.25 29.83 20.60
N LYS A 10 -67.34 29.06 20.50
CA LYS A 10 -67.29 27.59 20.63
C LYS A 10 -66.89 26.86 19.34
N ALA A 11 -67.08 27.47 18.18
CA ALA A 11 -66.71 26.89 16.89
C ALA A 11 -65.19 26.88 16.68
N GLY A 12 -64.50 27.97 17.06
CA GLY A 12 -63.04 28.09 16.88
C GLY A 12 -62.22 27.11 17.72
N ALA A 13 -62.69 26.76 18.93
CA ALA A 13 -61.99 25.83 19.80
C ALA A 13 -62.02 24.37 19.30
N GLN A 14 -63.12 23.94 18.67
CA GLN A 14 -63.24 22.59 18.11
C GLN A 14 -62.48 22.44 16.79
N GLU A 15 -62.44 23.48 15.96
CA GLU A 15 -61.64 23.50 14.73
C GLU A 15 -60.14 23.55 15.02
N ALA A 16 -59.70 24.29 16.04
CA ALA A 16 -58.30 24.33 16.47
C ALA A 16 -57.81 22.96 17.01
N LEU A 17 -58.65 22.25 17.78
CA LEU A 17 -58.29 20.92 18.31
C LEU A 17 -58.25 19.84 17.22
N LYS A 18 -59.10 19.94 16.19
CA LYS A 18 -59.07 19.05 15.01
C LYS A 18 -57.87 19.33 14.11
N ALA A 19 -57.55 20.61 13.85
CA ALA A 19 -56.39 21.01 13.07
C ALA A 19 -55.05 20.65 13.74
N VAL A 20 -54.98 20.67 15.08
CA VAL A 20 -53.77 20.25 15.83
C VAL A 20 -53.63 18.71 15.83
N LYS A 21 -54.74 17.95 15.87
CA LYS A 21 -54.72 16.48 15.78
C LYS A 21 -54.36 15.98 14.37
N GLU A 22 -54.89 16.59 13.32
CA GLU A 22 -54.52 16.28 11.93
C GLU A 22 -53.06 16.67 11.63
N LYS A 23 -52.57 17.80 12.14
CA LYS A 23 -51.15 18.19 12.01
C LYS A 23 -50.21 17.28 12.81
N LYS A 24 -50.64 16.69 13.94
CA LYS A 24 -49.84 15.70 14.70
C LYS A 24 -49.83 14.31 14.05
N GLN A 25 -50.91 13.91 13.38
CA GLN A 25 -50.96 12.62 12.66
C GLN A 25 -50.25 12.68 11.30
N ALA A 26 -50.38 13.79 10.54
CA ALA A 26 -49.69 13.98 9.27
C ALA A 26 -48.16 14.14 9.40
N LYS A 27 -47.66 14.50 10.61
CA LYS A 27 -46.21 14.61 10.90
C LYS A 27 -45.58 13.29 11.36
N ARG A 28 -46.38 12.25 11.67
CA ARG A 28 -45.87 10.90 11.98
C ARG A 28 -45.73 10.00 10.75
N THR A 29 -46.37 10.34 9.63
CA THR A 29 -46.38 9.50 8.42
C THR A 29 -45.42 9.98 7.33
N ARG A 30 -44.76 11.13 7.50
CA ARG A 30 -43.72 11.60 6.58
C ARG A 30 -42.35 11.25 7.13
N GLN A 31 -41.66 10.40 6.37
CA GLN A 31 -40.28 9.95 6.57
C GLN A 31 -40.10 8.86 7.63
N LYS A 32 -40.76 7.72 7.44
CA LYS A 32 -40.04 6.46 7.65
C LYS A 32 -38.94 6.45 6.59
N ILE A 33 -37.79 7.01 6.92
CA ILE A 33 -36.55 6.77 6.16
C ILE A 33 -36.33 5.28 6.32
N GLU A 34 -36.83 4.49 5.37
CA GLU A 34 -36.42 3.11 5.26
C GLU A 34 -34.90 3.18 5.07
N LYS A 35 -34.19 2.87 6.16
CA LYS A 35 -32.75 2.70 6.13
C LYS A 35 -32.53 1.53 5.19
N LYS A 36 -32.36 1.82 3.89
CA LYS A 36 -31.96 0.81 2.92
C LYS A 36 -30.75 0.10 3.54
N PRO A 37 -30.81 -1.23 3.70
CA PRO A 37 -29.70 -1.95 4.30
C PRO A 37 -28.44 -1.59 3.51
N SER A 38 -27.35 -1.27 4.21
CA SER A 38 -26.12 -0.87 3.53
C SER A 38 -25.71 -1.97 2.56
N ALA A 39 -25.05 -1.62 1.46
CA ALA A 39 -24.61 -2.60 0.46
C ALA A 39 -23.80 -3.75 1.10
N PHE A 40 -23.02 -3.44 2.14
CA PHE A 40 -22.33 -4.45 2.96
C PHE A 40 -23.29 -5.40 3.67
N VAL A 41 -24.38 -4.91 4.25
CA VAL A 41 -25.39 -5.74 4.94
C VAL A 41 -26.15 -6.62 3.93
N GLN A 42 -26.42 -6.13 2.72
CA GLN A 42 -27.05 -6.93 1.65
C GLN A 42 -26.12 -8.05 1.16
N ILE A 43 -24.81 -7.78 1.05
CA ILE A 43 -23.81 -8.79 0.72
C ILE A 43 -23.72 -9.86 1.83
N LEU A 44 -23.70 -9.46 3.11
CA LEU A 44 -23.63 -10.38 4.24
C LEU A 44 -24.90 -11.24 4.42
N ASN A 45 -26.07 -10.67 4.12
CA ASN A 45 -27.33 -11.40 4.15
C ASN A 45 -27.49 -12.38 2.97
N GLY A 46 -26.61 -12.33 1.97
CA GLY A 46 -26.62 -13.24 0.82
C GLY A 46 -27.52 -12.80 -0.33
N ASP A 47 -28.04 -11.57 -0.31
CA ASP A 47 -28.89 -11.03 -1.39
C ASP A 47 -28.12 -10.93 -2.72
N PHE A 48 -26.79 -10.82 -2.65
CA PHE A 48 -25.86 -10.89 -3.78
C PHE A 48 -25.90 -12.23 -4.54
N LEU A 49 -26.21 -13.35 -3.86
CA LEU A 49 -26.25 -14.68 -4.47
C LEU A 49 -27.58 -15.01 -5.14
N THR A 50 -28.55 -14.08 -5.10
CA THR A 50 -29.82 -14.27 -5.78
C THR A 50 -29.65 -14.27 -7.29
N LYS A 51 -30.45 -15.09 -7.97
CA LYS A 51 -30.38 -15.26 -9.44
C LYS A 51 -30.56 -13.91 -10.18
N GLU A 52 -31.50 -13.07 -9.74
CA GLU A 52 -31.73 -11.78 -10.40
C GLU A 52 -30.57 -10.81 -10.24
N PHE A 53 -29.97 -10.74 -9.04
CA PHE A 53 -28.81 -9.90 -8.81
C PHE A 53 -27.59 -10.39 -9.59
N MET A 54 -27.34 -11.71 -9.64
CA MET A 54 -26.23 -12.28 -10.41
C MET A 54 -26.39 -12.08 -11.92
N LEU A 55 -27.59 -12.28 -12.48
CA LEU A 55 -27.81 -12.04 -13.91
C LEU A 55 -27.69 -10.55 -14.26
N GLY A 56 -28.14 -9.65 -13.38
CA GLY A 56 -28.01 -8.20 -13.57
C GLY A 56 -26.57 -7.69 -13.48
N ASN A 57 -25.69 -8.38 -12.75
CA ASN A 57 -24.30 -7.97 -12.51
C ASN A 57 -23.27 -8.95 -13.08
N LEU A 58 -23.67 -9.79 -14.05
CA LEU A 58 -22.86 -10.90 -14.54
C LEU A 58 -21.48 -10.45 -15.06
N SER A 59 -21.43 -9.36 -15.83
CA SER A 59 -20.17 -8.80 -16.34
C SER A 59 -19.22 -8.37 -15.22
N PHE A 60 -19.75 -7.83 -14.11
CA PHE A 60 -18.95 -7.43 -12.95
C PHE A 60 -18.40 -8.66 -12.21
N ILE A 61 -19.18 -9.74 -12.08
CA ILE A 61 -18.73 -10.99 -11.47
C ILE A 61 -17.58 -11.60 -12.29
N PHE A 62 -17.68 -11.62 -13.62
CA PHE A 62 -16.58 -12.04 -14.49
C PHE A 62 -15.34 -11.17 -14.34
N PHE A 63 -15.51 -9.86 -14.21
CA PHE A 63 -14.41 -8.93 -13.95
C PHE A 63 -13.68 -9.25 -12.63
N VAL A 64 -14.43 -9.49 -11.54
CA VAL A 64 -13.84 -9.88 -10.25
C VAL A 64 -13.14 -11.24 -10.33
N MET A 65 -13.75 -12.22 -11.01
CA MET A 65 -13.14 -13.54 -11.22
C MET A 65 -11.84 -13.44 -12.02
N PHE A 66 -11.81 -12.59 -13.04
CA PHE A 66 -10.60 -12.29 -13.81
C PHE A 66 -9.52 -11.62 -12.95
N LEU A 67 -9.89 -10.68 -12.09
CA LEU A 67 -8.99 -10.06 -11.10
C LEU A 67 -8.41 -11.09 -10.11
N LEU A 68 -9.22 -12.07 -9.71
CA LEU A 68 -8.79 -13.17 -8.85
C LEU A 68 -7.73 -14.03 -9.56
N LEU A 69 -7.95 -14.37 -10.83
CA LEU A 69 -6.95 -15.06 -11.68
C LEU A 69 -5.65 -14.25 -11.78
N LEU A 70 -5.72 -12.96 -12.09
CA LEU A 70 -4.54 -12.08 -12.16
C LEU A 70 -3.78 -12.04 -10.83
N THR A 71 -4.49 -12.03 -9.70
CA THR A 71 -3.88 -12.02 -8.37
C THR A 71 -3.08 -13.29 -8.13
N VAL A 72 -3.64 -14.45 -8.47
CA VAL A 72 -2.95 -15.75 -8.39
C VAL A 72 -1.74 -15.75 -9.31
N SER A 73 -1.89 -15.33 -10.57
CA SER A 73 -0.78 -15.25 -11.55
C SER A 73 0.37 -14.37 -11.04
N LYS A 74 0.06 -13.19 -10.49
CA LYS A 74 1.07 -12.29 -9.89
C LYS A 74 1.75 -12.95 -8.68
N GLY A 75 1.01 -13.71 -7.87
CA GLY A 75 1.56 -14.46 -6.74
C GLY A 75 2.65 -15.46 -7.17
N TYR A 76 2.42 -16.20 -8.25
CA TYR A 76 3.43 -17.12 -8.80
C TYR A 76 4.68 -16.40 -9.35
N TYR A 77 4.51 -15.23 -9.96
CA TYR A 77 5.63 -14.44 -10.47
C TYR A 77 6.54 -13.94 -9.33
N GLY A 78 5.96 -13.51 -8.21
CA GLY A 78 6.72 -13.07 -7.03
C GLY A 78 7.63 -14.16 -6.48
N LYS A 79 7.15 -15.41 -6.43
CA LYS A 79 7.96 -16.54 -5.96
C LYS A 79 9.17 -16.80 -6.85
N ARG A 80 8.97 -16.84 -8.17
CA ARG A 80 10.06 -17.04 -9.15
C ARG A 80 11.09 -15.92 -9.10
N LEU A 81 10.64 -14.68 -8.95
CA LEU A 81 11.53 -13.53 -8.81
C LEU A 81 12.36 -13.63 -7.52
N SER A 82 11.71 -13.94 -6.39
CA SER A 82 12.41 -14.09 -5.11
C SER A 82 13.45 -15.20 -5.13
N ASP A 83 13.14 -16.34 -5.76
CA ASP A 83 14.08 -17.45 -5.91
C ASP A 83 15.29 -17.04 -6.76
N GLY A 84 15.07 -16.30 -7.85
CA GLY A 84 16.14 -15.77 -8.71
C GLY A 84 17.04 -14.76 -7.99
N VAL A 85 16.45 -13.86 -7.20
CA VAL A 85 17.19 -12.89 -6.38
C VAL A 85 18.07 -13.62 -5.37
N ASN A 86 17.53 -14.62 -4.67
CA ASN A 86 18.28 -15.40 -3.69
C ASN A 86 19.47 -16.12 -4.33
N LYS A 87 19.28 -16.73 -5.50
CA LYS A 87 20.36 -17.39 -6.24
C LYS A 87 21.45 -16.40 -6.66
N THR A 88 21.05 -15.26 -7.22
CA THR A 88 21.98 -14.21 -7.65
C THR A 88 22.77 -13.65 -6.47
N GLN A 89 22.13 -13.46 -5.31
CA GLN A 89 22.81 -13.00 -4.10
C GLN A 89 23.85 -14.01 -3.61
N LEU A 90 23.56 -15.31 -3.73
CA LEU A 90 24.50 -16.37 -3.36
C LEU A 90 25.73 -16.35 -4.27
N GLU A 91 25.53 -16.28 -5.59
CA GLU A 91 26.60 -16.16 -6.58
C GLU A 91 27.43 -14.89 -6.37
N LEU A 92 26.79 -13.75 -6.07
CA LEU A 92 27.50 -12.50 -5.75
C LEU A 92 28.35 -12.62 -4.48
N ASN A 93 27.85 -13.29 -3.45
CA ASN A 93 28.59 -13.49 -2.21
C ASN A 93 29.82 -14.38 -2.43
N GLU A 94 29.69 -15.44 -3.22
CA GLU A 94 30.80 -16.32 -3.60
C GLU A 94 31.86 -15.54 -4.38
N LEU A 95 31.45 -14.82 -5.43
CA LEU A 95 32.37 -14.00 -6.23
C LEU A 95 33.05 -12.90 -5.41
N THR A 96 32.33 -12.31 -4.45
CA THR A 96 32.88 -11.32 -3.53
C THR A 96 33.93 -11.95 -2.62
N SER A 97 33.69 -13.16 -2.11
CA SER A 97 34.64 -13.90 -1.29
C SER A 97 35.93 -14.19 -2.07
N ASP A 98 35.80 -14.70 -3.30
CA ASP A 98 36.95 -14.98 -4.18
C ASP A 98 37.77 -13.72 -4.46
N HIS A 99 37.08 -12.60 -4.74
CA HIS A 99 37.74 -11.32 -4.94
C HIS A 99 38.50 -10.85 -3.69
N PHE A 100 37.90 -10.99 -2.51
CA PHE A 100 38.56 -10.66 -1.25
C PHE A 100 39.79 -11.54 -1.00
N GLU A 101 39.70 -12.84 -1.27
CA GLU A 101 40.83 -13.77 -1.14
C GLU A 101 41.96 -13.40 -2.11
N ALA A 102 41.65 -13.19 -3.39
CA ALA A 102 42.63 -12.82 -4.40
C ALA A 102 43.31 -11.48 -4.07
N LYS A 103 42.53 -10.50 -3.60
CA LYS A 103 43.06 -9.22 -3.14
C LYS A 103 43.98 -9.40 -1.93
N THR A 104 43.57 -10.19 -0.95
CA THR A 104 44.38 -10.44 0.26
C THR A 104 45.69 -11.11 -0.10
N ARG A 105 45.66 -12.13 -0.98
CA ARG A 105 46.88 -12.78 -1.48
C ARG A 105 47.83 -11.80 -2.17
N LEU A 106 47.27 -10.93 -3.02
CA LEU A 106 48.07 -9.90 -3.70
C LEU A 106 48.71 -8.93 -2.69
N GLU A 107 47.97 -8.50 -1.67
CA GLU A 107 48.49 -7.62 -0.62
C GLU A 107 49.56 -8.31 0.24
N GLU A 108 49.41 -9.60 0.54
CA GLU A 108 50.41 -10.40 1.25
C GLU A 108 51.69 -10.59 0.42
N GLU A 109 51.57 -10.87 -0.89
CA GLU A 109 52.71 -10.99 -1.79
C GLU A 109 53.42 -9.65 -2.03
N THR A 110 52.65 -8.57 -2.15
CA THR A 110 53.19 -7.21 -2.36
C THR A 110 53.51 -6.48 -1.06
N GLN A 111 53.47 -7.18 0.08
CA GLN A 111 53.79 -6.60 1.37
C GLN A 111 55.24 -6.11 1.36
N ARG A 112 55.45 -4.86 1.80
CA ARG A 112 56.77 -4.19 1.82
C ARG A 112 57.89 -5.07 2.39
N VAL A 113 57.64 -5.75 3.53
CA VAL A 113 58.63 -6.61 4.18
C VAL A 113 59.01 -7.78 3.27
N LYS A 114 58.02 -8.50 2.74
CA LYS A 114 58.22 -9.65 1.85
C LYS A 114 58.92 -9.26 0.55
N LEU A 115 58.56 -8.12 -0.03
CA LEU A 115 59.22 -7.57 -1.22
C LEU A 115 60.69 -7.21 -0.95
N VAL A 116 61.00 -6.61 0.20
CA VAL A 116 62.39 -6.30 0.55
C VAL A 116 63.23 -7.57 0.68
N ASP A 117 62.69 -8.62 1.30
CA ASP A 117 63.37 -9.90 1.45
C ASP A 117 63.58 -10.61 0.09
N GLU A 118 62.56 -10.65 -0.77
CA GLU A 118 62.66 -11.28 -2.10
C GLU A 118 63.55 -10.51 -3.08
N LEU A 119 63.65 -9.18 -2.93
CA LEU A 119 64.46 -8.33 -3.79
C LEU A 119 65.91 -8.15 -3.30
N ALA A 120 66.20 -8.53 -2.05
CA ALA A 120 67.55 -8.47 -1.47
C ALA A 120 68.61 -9.25 -2.29
N PRO A 121 68.34 -10.48 -2.79
CA PRO A 121 69.29 -11.21 -3.64
C PRO A 121 69.56 -10.53 -4.98
N ARG A 122 68.63 -9.70 -5.47
CA ARG A 122 68.80 -8.90 -6.71
C ARG A 122 69.56 -7.59 -6.47
N GLY A 123 70.00 -7.32 -5.24
CA GLY A 123 70.75 -6.12 -4.88
C GLY A 123 69.92 -4.85 -4.81
N LEU A 124 68.58 -4.96 -4.90
CA LEU A 124 67.67 -3.83 -4.79
C LEU A 124 67.46 -3.48 -3.31
N LYS A 125 67.58 -2.20 -2.97
CA LYS A 125 67.39 -1.69 -1.62
C LYS A 125 66.27 -0.68 -1.59
N GLU A 126 65.50 -0.71 -0.52
CA GLU A 126 64.42 0.25 -0.34
C GLU A 126 64.95 1.66 -0.08
N THR A 127 64.31 2.66 -0.70
CA THR A 127 64.59 4.07 -0.42
C THR A 127 63.99 4.48 0.92
N VAL A 128 64.83 4.91 1.85
CA VAL A 128 64.42 5.46 3.16
C VAL A 128 64.34 6.99 3.11
N ASN A 129 64.80 7.60 2.01
CA ASN A 129 64.93 9.05 1.89
C ASN A 129 63.56 9.66 1.54
N PRO A 130 63.09 10.69 2.26
CA PRO A 130 61.83 11.35 1.93
C PRO A 130 61.90 12.02 0.55
N THR A 131 60.77 12.04 -0.15
CA THR A 131 60.63 12.68 -1.46
C THR A 131 60.95 14.17 -1.36
N LYS A 132 61.99 14.61 -2.08
CA LYS A 132 62.34 16.03 -2.17
C LYS A 132 61.54 16.68 -3.31
N VAL A 133 60.77 17.71 -2.97
CA VAL A 133 60.11 18.57 -3.96
C VAL A 133 61.04 19.68 -4.39
N ILE A 134 61.31 19.78 -5.70
CA ILE A 134 62.05 20.89 -6.29
C ILE A 134 61.04 22.02 -6.52
N ARG A 135 61.16 23.13 -5.77
CA ARG A 135 60.35 24.34 -5.98
C ARG A 135 61.18 25.41 -6.65
N ILE A 136 60.67 25.93 -7.77
CA ILE A 136 61.26 27.07 -8.48
C ILE A 136 60.87 28.35 -7.73
N LYS A 137 61.83 29.20 -7.38
CA LYS A 137 61.52 30.51 -6.78
C LYS A 137 60.85 31.39 -7.83
N LYS A 138 59.64 31.86 -7.55
CA LYS A 138 58.97 32.87 -8.37
C LYS A 138 59.76 34.18 -8.24
N LYS A 139 60.06 34.77 -9.40
CA LYS A 139 60.90 35.95 -9.58
C LYS A 139 60.26 37.19 -8.97
#